data_AF-A0A4Q4IZC8-F1
#
_entry.id   AF-A0A4Q4IZC8-F1
#
_cell.length_a   1.000
_cell.length_b   1.000
_cell.length_c   1.000
_cell.angle_alpha   90.00
_cell.angle_beta   90.00
_cell.angle_gamma   90.00
#
_symmetry.space_group_name_H-M   'P 1'
#
loop_
_entity.id
_entity.type
_entity.pdbx_description
1 polymer ?
#
loop_
_entity_poly.entity_id
_entity_poly.type
_entity_poly.pdbx_seq_one_letter_code
_entity_poly.pdbx_strand_id
1 'polypeptide(L)' 'MLQVSHYDPVERQREKDCARERDDRALRNGDISREALRMRNGFLAPLDVVSSSIRHRGMVA' A
#
# COMPACT_ATOMS: atom_id res chain seq x y z
N MET A 1 -21.77 12.75 -7.75
CA MET A 1 -21.38 13.72 -6.71
C MET A 1 -20.45 13.01 -5.74
N LEU A 2 -19.19 13.46 -5.62
CA LEU A 2 -18.27 12.92 -4.62
C LEU A 2 -18.67 13.53 -3.28
N GLN A 3 -19.29 12.72 -2.41
CA GLN A 3 -19.56 13.10 -1.04
C GLN A 3 -18.20 13.13 -0.32
N VAL A 4 -17.68 14.33 -0.09
CA VAL A 4 -16.44 14.50 0.68
C VAL A 4 -16.81 14.32 2.14
N SER A 5 -16.65 13.10 2.64
CA SER A 5 -16.76 12.80 4.07
C SER A 5 -15.67 13.58 4.82
N HIS A 6 -16.00 14.10 6.00
CA HIS A 6 -15.00 14.68 6.89
C HIS A 6 -14.00 13.59 7.29
N TYR A 7 -12.71 13.89 7.16
CA TYR A 7 -11.65 13.01 7.61
C TYR A 7 -11.61 13.01 9.14
N ASP A 8 -11.92 11.89 9.76
CA ASP A 8 -11.68 11.65 11.18
C ASP A 8 -10.37 10.85 11.36
N PRO A 9 -9.32 11.45 11.93
CA PRO A 9 -8.06 10.76 12.19
C PRO A 9 -8.21 9.54 13.10
N VAL A 10 -9.14 9.56 14.06
CA VAL A 10 -9.36 8.47 15.03
C VAL A 10 -9.99 7.27 14.33
N GLU A 11 -11.02 7.49 13.52
CA GLU A 11 -11.60 6.41 12.72
C GLU A 11 -10.56 5.85 11.75
N ARG A 12 -9.78 6.71 11.10
CA ARG A 12 -8.74 6.26 10.19
C ARG A 12 -7.66 5.42 10.89
N GLN A 13 -7.32 5.76 12.13
CA GLN A 13 -6.37 4.99 12.92
C GLN A 13 -6.93 3.59 13.24
N ARG A 14 -8.20 3.50 13.65
CA ARG A 14 -8.88 2.23 13.91
C ARG A 14 -8.91 1.33 12.68
N GLU A 15 -9.27 1.89 11.52
CA GLU A 15 -9.28 1.14 10.26
C GLU A 15 -7.90 0.57 9.92
N LYS A 16 -6.85 1.38 10.11
CA LYS A 16 -5.47 0.95 9.90
C LYS A 16 -5.06 -0.18 10.84
N ASP A 17 -5.44 -0.10 12.10
CA ASP A 17 -5.09 -1.12 13.09
C ASP A 17 -5.81 -2.44 12.79
N CYS A 18 -7.09 -2.39 12.45
CA CYS A 18 -7.82 -3.58 11.98
C CYS A 18 -7.20 -4.19 10.71
N ALA A 19 -6.72 -3.36 9.77
CA ALA A 19 -6.04 -3.85 8.57
C ALA A 19 -4.73 -4.58 8.92
N ARG A 20 -3.93 -4.02 9.83
CA ARG A 20 -2.68 -4.64 10.31
C ARG A 20 -2.92 -5.99 10.96
N GLU A 21 -3.93 -6.11 11.82
CA GLU A 21 -4.27 -7.38 12.46
C GLU A 21 -4.65 -8.47 11.46
N ARG A 22 -5.39 -8.10 10.40
CA ARG A 22 -5.75 -9.03 9.31
C ARG A 22 -4.53 -9.47 8.51
N ASP A 23 -3.66 -8.52 8.15
CA ASP A 23 -2.44 -8.79 7.41
C ASP A 23 -1.50 -9.71 8.23
N ASP A 24 -1.34 -9.44 9.51
CA ASP A 24 -0.54 -10.28 10.42
C ASP A 24 -1.10 -11.70 10.52
N ARG A 25 -2.43 -11.83 10.60
CA ARG A 25 -3.08 -13.14 10.60
C ARG A 25 -2.84 -13.87 9.28
N ALA A 26 -3.00 -13.20 8.14
CA ALA A 26 -2.78 -13.79 6.82
C ALA A 26 -1.31 -14.23 6.64
N LEU A 27 -0.35 -13.44 7.12
CA LEU A 27 1.07 -13.79 7.11
C LEU A 27 1.36 -15.03 7.98
N ARG A 28 0.78 -15.11 9.18
CA ARG A 28 0.97 -16.25 10.09
C ARG A 28 0.38 -17.55 9.55
N ASN A 29 -0.76 -17.46 8.88
CA ASN A 29 -1.42 -18.59 8.26
C ASN A 29 -0.75 -19.05 6.95
N GLY A 30 0.12 -18.22 6.37
CA GLY A 30 0.69 -18.45 5.04
C GLY A 30 -0.27 -18.14 3.89
N ASP A 31 -1.40 -17.48 4.17
CA ASP A 31 -2.40 -17.05 3.18
C ASP A 31 -1.82 -16.00 2.22
N ILE A 32 -0.84 -15.23 2.68
CA ILE A 32 -0.09 -14.25 1.88
C ILE A 32 1.39 -14.29 2.23
N SER A 33 2.27 -14.10 1.24
CA SER A 33 3.69 -13.91 1.49
C SER A 33 4.00 -12.45 1.85
N ARG A 34 5.11 -12.21 2.55
CA ARG A 34 5.58 -10.85 2.85
C ARG A 34 5.80 -10.02 1.58
N GLU A 35 6.27 -10.64 0.51
CA GLU A 35 6.52 -9.97 -0.76
C GLU A 35 5.20 -9.57 -1.45
N ALA A 36 4.22 -10.47 -1.47
CA ALA A 36 2.89 -10.17 -2.00
C ALA A 36 2.19 -9.06 -1.18
N LEU A 37 2.31 -9.08 0.14
CA LEU A 37 1.78 -8.01 0.99
C LEU A 37 2.46 -6.66 0.72
N ARG A 38 3.79 -6.66 0.57
CA ARG A 38 4.56 -5.46 0.19
C ARG A 38 4.12 -4.91 -1.17
N MET A 39 3.90 -5.78 -2.15
CA MET A 39 3.41 -5.37 -3.48
C MET A 39 2.03 -4.72 -3.41
N ARG A 40 1.11 -5.26 -2.59
CA ARG A 40 -0.23 -4.68 -2.39
C ARG A 40 -0.23 -3.35 -1.63
N ASN A 41 0.72 -3.16 -0.73
CA ASN A 41 0.85 -1.95 0.08
C ASN A 41 1.77 -0.88 -0.55
N GLY A 42 2.35 -1.17 -1.72
CA GLY A 42 3.19 -0.23 -2.45
C GLY A 42 2.43 1.04 -2.83
N PHE A 43 3.11 2.18 -2.85
CA PHE A 43 2.52 3.46 -3.27
C PHE A 43 1.88 3.39 -4.66
N LEU A 44 2.48 2.60 -5.56
CA LEU A 44 2.00 2.40 -6.93
C LEU A 44 1.04 1.20 -7.06
N ALA A 45 0.70 0.51 -5.98
CA ALA A 45 -0.18 -0.66 -6.04
C ALA A 45 -1.57 -0.40 -6.67
N PRO A 46 -2.19 0.80 -6.50
CA PRO A 46 -3.45 1.12 -7.18
C PRO A 46 -3.30 1.40 -8.69
N LEU A 47 -2.07 1.56 -9.18
CA LEU A 47 -1.78 1.91 -10.57
C LEU A 47 -1.31 0.67 -11.31
N ASP A 48 -1.92 0.42 -12.47
CA ASP A 48 -1.39 -0.57 -13.40
C ASP A 48 -0.20 0.04 -14.16
N VAL A 49 1.02 -0.40 -13.83
CA VAL A 49 2.24 0.09 -14.47
C VAL A 49 2.42 -0.64 -15.79
N VAL A 50 1.74 -0.17 -16.83
CA VAL A 50 1.78 -0.75 -18.19
C VAL A 50 3.17 -0.65 -18.83
N SER A 51 3.94 0.40 -18.50
CA SER A 51 5.35 0.55 -18.91
C SER A 51 6.08 1.48 -17.96
N SER A 52 7.33 1.15 -17.61
CA SER A 52 8.21 2.06 -16.86
C SER A 52 9.63 2.01 -17.40
N SER A 53 10.30 3.17 -17.46
CA SER A 53 11.74 3.26 -17.78
C SER A 53 12.43 4.11 -16.72
N ILE A 54 13.37 3.52 -15.97
CA ILE A 54 14.19 4.26 -15.03
C ILE A 54 15.38 4.84 -15.79
N ARG A 55 15.43 6.16 -15.95
CA ARG A 55 16.60 6.86 -16.49
C ARG A 55 17.38 7.48 -15.34
N HIS A 56 18.52 6.89 -15.00
CA HIS A 56 19.50 7.57 -14.17
C HIS A 56 20.14 8.68 -14.99
N ARG A 57 19.85 9.94 -14.66
CA ARG A 57 20.74 11.05 -15.06
C ARG A 57 21.98 10.93 -14.19
N GLY A 58 23.07 10.42 -14.74
CA GLY A 58 24.37 10.51 -14.09
C GLY A 58 24.68 11.98 -13.81
N MET A 59 24.92 12.32 -12.53
CA MET A 59 25.59 13.58 -12.21
C MET A 59 27.00 13.49 -12.79
N VAL A 60 27.30 14.40 -13.72
CA VAL A 60 28.69 14.67 -14.11
C VAL A 60 29.28 15.53 -13.00
N ALA A 61 30.22 14.96 -12.25
CA ALA A 61 31.21 15.68 -11.46
C ALA A 61 32.51 14.88 -11.50
#